data_AF-A0A7K1UND9-F1
#
_entry.id   AF-A0A7K1UND9-F1
#
_cell.length_a   1.000
_cell.length_b   1.000
_cell.length_c   1.000
_cell.angle_alpha   90.00
_cell.angle_beta   90.00
_cell.angle_gamma   90.00
#
_symmetry.space_group_name_H-M   'P 1'
#
loop_
_entity.id
_entity.type
_entity.pdbx_description
1 polymer ?
#
loop_
_entity_poly.entity_id
_entity_poly.type
_entity_poly.pdbx_seq_one_letter_code
_entity_poly.pdbx_strand_id
1 'polypeptide(L)'
;MERIWVEEMLRWCVAEFGTRTLKAPVVLPTGDFFPGAYSGTESQVLSVVERVARYMGVARDRIVVEMDSAGGLPPEQLAFLEGSTRGEAGHYRLEHGRAVVSLELARLRSPVTLVATVAHELAHERLLGERRIDPSRHDGEQLTDLATVFLGLGVFNANAAFQFSQNSRGWRSQRLGYLSQPMYGYALACWTVMRGDPKPVWAHHLDTNPRVYMKQSLKYLRANSDALHEWHSAAFES
;
A
#
# COMPACT_ATOMS: atom_id res chain seq x y z
N MET A 1 19.22 -5.84 7.31
CA MET A 1 18.93 -5.73 5.87
C MET A 1 17.53 -5.16 5.64
N GLU A 2 16.45 -5.83 6.05
CA GLU A 2 15.07 -5.34 5.82
C GLU A 2 14.77 -3.95 6.41
N ARG A 3 15.19 -3.66 7.65
CA ARG A 3 14.98 -2.34 8.28
C ARG A 3 15.69 -1.22 7.52
N ILE A 4 16.96 -1.42 7.19
CA ILE A 4 17.76 -0.45 6.43
C ILE A 4 17.09 -0.18 5.09
N TRP A 5 16.65 -1.22 4.38
CA TRP A 5 15.90 -1.07 3.14
C TRP A 5 14.61 -0.26 3.32
N VAL A 6 13.81 -0.51 4.38
CA VAL A 6 12.60 0.27 4.67
C VAL A 6 12.94 1.75 4.89
N GLU A 7 13.98 2.04 5.69
CA GLU A 7 14.41 3.42 5.91
C GLU A 7 14.86 4.08 4.61
N GLU A 8 15.75 3.44 3.84
CA GLU A 8 16.25 3.93 2.55
C GLU A 8 15.12 4.19 1.55
N MET A 9 14.17 3.28 1.43
CA MET A 9 13.07 3.42 0.49
C MET A 9 12.02 4.42 0.96
N LEU A 10 11.83 4.62 2.26
CA LEU A 10 11.03 5.74 2.76
C LEU A 10 11.71 7.09 2.48
N ARG A 11 13.04 7.20 2.62
CA ARG A 11 13.80 8.40 2.20
C ARG A 11 13.65 8.63 0.70
N TRP A 12 13.74 7.57 -0.11
CA TRP A 12 13.51 7.64 -1.54
C TRP A 12 12.09 8.12 -1.87
N CYS A 13 11.06 7.61 -1.18
CA CYS A 13 9.68 8.09 -1.34
C CYS A 13 9.55 9.59 -1.01
N VAL A 14 10.27 10.11 -0.02
CA VAL A 14 10.30 11.57 0.24
C VAL A 14 10.90 12.34 -0.93
N ALA A 15 12.00 11.85 -1.52
CA ALA A 15 12.61 12.50 -2.67
C ALA A 15 11.68 12.49 -3.90
N GLU A 16 10.98 11.38 -4.13
CA GLU A 16 10.11 11.19 -5.28
C GLU A 16 8.76 11.90 -5.17
N PHE A 17 8.08 11.73 -4.04
CA PHE A 17 6.72 12.22 -3.83
C PHE A 17 6.66 13.54 -3.07
N GLY A 18 7.80 14.00 -2.54
CA GLY A 18 7.94 15.25 -1.82
C GLY A 18 7.52 15.18 -0.34
N THR A 19 8.13 16.05 0.48
CA THR A 19 7.88 16.15 1.92
C THR A 19 6.44 16.56 2.29
N ARG A 20 5.73 17.25 1.39
CA ARG A 20 4.31 17.60 1.59
C ARG A 20 3.43 16.35 1.72
N THR A 21 3.79 15.26 1.04
CA THR A 21 3.04 14.00 1.07
C THR A 21 3.12 13.31 2.43
N LEU A 22 4.22 13.48 3.20
CA LEU A 22 4.29 13.00 4.59
C LEU A 22 3.22 13.62 5.50
N LYS A 23 2.76 14.83 5.17
CA LYS A 23 1.73 15.55 5.93
C LYS A 23 0.31 15.15 5.51
N ALA A 24 0.16 14.27 4.50
CA ALA A 24 -1.14 13.77 4.10
C ALA A 24 -1.84 13.07 5.29
N PRO A 25 -3.19 13.11 5.33
CA PRO A 25 -3.95 12.39 6.34
C PRO A 25 -3.62 10.90 6.33
N VAL A 26 -3.61 10.27 7.51
CA VAL A 26 -3.65 8.81 7.59
C VAL A 26 -5.07 8.40 7.24
N VAL A 27 -5.25 7.60 6.19
CA VAL A 27 -6.57 7.14 5.77
C VAL A 27 -7.00 6.00 6.68
N LEU A 28 -8.18 6.12 7.30
CA LEU A 28 -8.67 5.22 8.34
C LEU A 28 -9.96 4.51 7.92
N PRO A 29 -10.27 3.33 8.48
CA PRO A 29 -11.54 2.63 8.26
C PRO A 29 -12.68 3.31 9.04
N THR A 30 -12.93 4.59 8.77
CA THR A 30 -13.93 5.42 9.44
C THR A 30 -14.85 6.10 8.42
N GLY A 31 -16.02 6.54 8.89
CA GLY A 31 -16.98 7.27 8.06
C GLY A 31 -16.44 8.58 7.48
N ASP A 32 -15.40 9.16 8.09
CA ASP A 32 -14.74 10.37 7.60
C ASP A 32 -14.02 10.14 6.26
N PHE A 33 -13.46 8.95 6.05
CA PHE A 33 -12.78 8.57 4.80
C PHE A 33 -13.66 7.70 3.90
N PHE A 34 -14.55 6.89 4.49
CA PHE A 34 -15.43 6.00 3.77
C PHE A 34 -16.87 6.14 4.27
N PRO A 35 -17.56 7.23 3.92
CA PRO A 35 -18.92 7.46 4.36
C PRO A 35 -19.89 6.46 3.73
N GLY A 36 -20.89 6.08 4.53
CA GLY A 36 -21.96 5.14 4.17
C GLY A 36 -21.65 3.69 4.55
N ALA A 37 -22.68 2.85 4.52
CA ALA A 37 -22.51 1.40 4.64
C ALA A 37 -21.97 0.83 3.33
N TYR A 38 -21.15 -0.23 3.43
CA TYR A 38 -20.64 -0.97 2.28
C TYR A 38 -21.38 -2.30 2.17
N SER A 39 -22.04 -2.52 1.04
CA SER A 39 -22.78 -3.77 0.73
C SER A 39 -22.21 -4.51 -0.48
N GLY A 40 -21.05 -4.10 -1.00
CA GLY A 40 -20.35 -4.80 -2.08
C GLY A 40 -20.94 -4.60 -3.47
N THR A 41 -21.83 -3.63 -3.67
CA THR A 41 -22.36 -3.35 -5.01
C THR A 41 -21.27 -2.76 -5.90
N GLU A 42 -21.37 -2.99 -7.21
CA GLU A 42 -20.45 -2.45 -8.21
C GLU A 42 -20.23 -0.94 -8.06
N SER A 43 -21.32 -0.19 -7.91
CA SER A 43 -21.29 1.27 -7.70
C SER A 43 -20.50 1.69 -6.44
N GLN A 44 -20.59 0.89 -5.37
CA GLN A 44 -19.83 1.14 -4.14
C GLN A 44 -18.35 0.80 -4.32
N VAL A 45 -18.02 -0.25 -5.06
CA VAL A 45 -16.63 -0.58 -5.39
C VAL A 45 -16.00 0.56 -6.20
N LEU A 46 -16.67 1.03 -7.25
CA LEU A 46 -16.19 2.16 -8.05
C LEU A 46 -16.01 3.42 -7.19
N SER A 47 -16.95 3.70 -6.28
CA SER A 47 -16.84 4.80 -5.32
C SER A 47 -15.62 4.65 -4.39
N VAL A 48 -15.31 3.42 -3.94
CA VAL A 48 -14.10 3.14 -3.16
C VAL A 48 -12.85 3.39 -3.99
N VAL A 49 -12.80 2.91 -5.24
CA VAL A 49 -11.65 3.15 -6.14
C VAL A 49 -11.42 4.65 -6.33
N GLU A 50 -12.47 5.41 -6.64
CA GLU A 50 -12.36 6.86 -6.83
C GLU A 50 -11.89 7.59 -5.56
N ARG A 51 -12.33 7.15 -4.37
CA ARG A 51 -11.88 7.71 -3.08
C ARG A 51 -10.40 7.42 -2.83
N VAL A 52 -9.98 6.16 -2.97
CA VAL A 52 -8.58 5.76 -2.74
C VAL A 52 -7.65 6.45 -3.74
N ALA A 53 -8.05 6.53 -5.02
CA ALA A 53 -7.32 7.29 -6.04
C ALA A 53 -7.11 8.75 -5.63
N ARG A 54 -8.16 9.42 -5.15
CA ARG A 54 -8.06 10.79 -4.64
C ARG A 54 -7.09 10.90 -3.47
N TYR A 55 -7.15 9.97 -2.51
CA TYR A 55 -6.26 9.97 -1.35
C TYR A 55 -4.79 9.77 -1.74
N MET A 56 -4.53 8.94 -2.75
CA MET A 56 -3.18 8.64 -3.24
C MET A 56 -2.68 9.62 -4.31
N GLY A 57 -3.50 10.61 -4.69
CA GLY A 57 -3.14 11.60 -5.71
C GLY A 57 -3.07 11.05 -7.14
N VAL A 58 -3.78 9.96 -7.44
CA VAL A 58 -3.90 9.42 -8.79
C VAL A 58 -5.04 10.13 -9.52
N ALA A 59 -4.76 10.65 -10.71
CA ALA A 59 -5.75 11.32 -11.53
C ALA A 59 -6.79 10.32 -12.08
N ARG A 60 -8.07 10.71 -12.07
CA ARG A 60 -9.19 9.81 -12.43
C ARG A 60 -9.10 9.29 -13.88
N ASP A 61 -8.61 10.12 -14.79
CA ASP A 61 -8.43 9.80 -16.21
C ASP A 61 -7.33 8.75 -16.46
N ARG A 62 -6.48 8.51 -15.45
CA ARG A 62 -5.47 7.46 -15.47
C ARG A 62 -5.99 6.11 -14.99
N ILE A 63 -7.24 6.01 -14.52
CA ILE A 63 -7.79 4.79 -13.93
C ILE A 63 -8.91 4.25 -14.80
N VAL A 64 -8.77 2.99 -15.21
CA VAL A 64 -9.84 2.18 -15.78
C VAL A 64 -10.09 1.03 -14.82
N VAL A 65 -11.33 0.87 -14.35
CA VAL A 65 -11.70 -0.23 -13.46
C VAL A 65 -12.38 -1.31 -14.26
N GLU A 66 -11.80 -2.51 -14.26
CA GLU A 66 -12.42 -3.70 -14.80
C GLU A 66 -12.86 -4.60 -13.65
N MET A 67 -14.09 -5.08 -13.67
CA MET A 67 -14.60 -5.96 -12.63
C MET A 67 -14.85 -7.33 -13.22
N ASP A 68 -14.02 -8.29 -12.82
CA ASP A 68 -14.09 -9.62 -13.40
C ASP A 68 -15.23 -10.41 -12.74
N SER A 69 -16.28 -10.68 -13.54
CA SER A 69 -17.42 -11.47 -13.13
C SER A 69 -17.09 -12.94 -13.33
N ALA A 70 -16.45 -13.58 -12.34
CA ALA A 70 -16.19 -15.04 -12.26
C ALA A 70 -16.12 -15.76 -13.62
N GLY A 71 -15.15 -15.40 -14.46
CA GLY A 71 -15.03 -15.95 -15.82
C GLY A 71 -13.90 -15.37 -16.69
N GLY A 72 -12.98 -14.60 -16.10
CA GLY A 72 -11.85 -14.02 -16.82
C GLY A 72 -10.82 -15.05 -17.29
N LEU A 73 -10.04 -14.66 -18.29
CA LEU A 73 -9.05 -15.50 -18.98
C LEU A 73 -8.10 -16.22 -18.01
N PRO A 74 -7.70 -17.47 -18.31
CA PRO A 74 -6.88 -18.24 -17.41
C PRO A 74 -5.55 -17.52 -17.07
N PRO A 75 -5.05 -17.69 -15.82
CA PRO A 75 -3.84 -17.06 -15.27
C PRO A 75 -2.62 -17.00 -16.19
N GLU A 76 -2.51 -17.97 -17.09
CA GLU A 76 -1.40 -18.21 -18.00
C GLU A 76 -1.37 -17.22 -19.15
N GLN A 77 -2.53 -16.72 -19.60
CA GLN A 77 -2.64 -15.83 -20.76
C GLN A 77 -2.38 -14.35 -20.40
N LEU A 78 -2.66 -13.95 -19.16
CA LEU A 78 -2.44 -12.57 -18.70
C LEU A 78 -0.96 -12.25 -18.46
N ALA A 79 -0.16 -13.25 -18.07
CA ALA A 79 1.28 -13.09 -17.81
C ALA A 79 2.12 -12.80 -19.07
N PHE A 80 1.53 -12.97 -20.27
CA PHE A 80 2.18 -12.66 -21.56
C PHE A 80 1.94 -11.22 -22.03
N LEU A 81 1.14 -10.43 -21.32
CA LEU A 81 1.00 -8.99 -21.61
C LEU A 81 2.21 -8.26 -21.01
N GLU A 82 3.07 -7.73 -21.87
CA GLU A 82 4.23 -6.92 -21.44
C GLU A 82 3.78 -5.79 -20.50
N GLY A 83 4.31 -5.77 -19.27
CA GLY A 83 4.00 -4.76 -18.26
C GLY A 83 2.91 -5.11 -17.24
N SER A 84 2.38 -6.35 -17.23
CA SER A 84 1.43 -6.77 -16.19
C SER A 84 2.12 -7.11 -14.87
N THR A 85 1.79 -6.40 -13.79
CA THR A 85 2.10 -6.83 -12.41
C THR A 85 0.85 -7.44 -11.79
N ARG A 86 0.99 -8.61 -11.16
CA ARG A 86 -0.13 -9.42 -10.69
C ARG A 86 -0.23 -9.40 -9.17
N GLY A 87 -1.25 -8.72 -8.67
CA GLY A 87 -1.66 -8.72 -7.28
C GLY A 87 -2.46 -9.95 -6.86
N GLU A 88 -2.81 -10.04 -5.57
CA GLU A 88 -3.57 -11.17 -5.04
C GLU A 88 -5.03 -11.18 -5.51
N ALA A 89 -5.65 -10.01 -5.63
CA ALA A 89 -7.06 -9.84 -5.99
C ALA A 89 -7.29 -8.73 -7.03
N GLY A 90 -6.20 -8.22 -7.60
CA GLY A 90 -6.21 -7.23 -8.66
C GLY A 90 -5.01 -7.37 -9.57
N HIS A 91 -5.09 -6.73 -10.73
CA HIS A 91 -4.01 -6.71 -11.70
C HIS A 91 -3.85 -5.28 -12.21
N TYR A 92 -2.61 -4.82 -12.24
CA TYR A 92 -2.25 -3.56 -12.86
C TYR A 92 -1.70 -3.84 -14.27
N ARG A 93 -2.25 -3.14 -15.25
CA ARG A 93 -1.76 -3.11 -16.63
C ARG A 93 -1.74 -1.68 -17.14
N LEU A 94 -0.74 -1.33 -17.93
CA LEU A 94 -0.69 -0.06 -18.62
C LEU A 94 -1.24 -0.23 -20.04
N GLU A 95 -2.44 0.28 -20.31
CA GLU A 95 -3.03 0.27 -21.66
C GLU A 95 -3.22 1.69 -22.18
N HIS A 96 -2.64 2.00 -23.33
CA HIS A 96 -2.73 3.31 -23.98
C HIS A 96 -2.39 4.49 -23.05
N GLY A 97 -1.47 4.29 -22.10
CA GLY A 97 -1.06 5.30 -21.11
C GLY A 97 -1.99 5.45 -19.90
N ARG A 98 -2.92 4.50 -19.68
CA ARG A 98 -3.80 4.46 -18.50
C ARG A 98 -3.54 3.20 -17.66
N ALA A 99 -3.59 3.34 -16.35
CA ALA A 99 -3.69 2.21 -15.43
C ALA A 99 -5.04 1.54 -15.60
N VAL A 100 -5.02 0.28 -16.01
CA VAL A 100 -6.15 -0.61 -15.86
C VAL A 100 -5.97 -1.31 -14.52
N VAL A 101 -6.87 -1.00 -13.59
CA VAL A 101 -7.01 -1.65 -12.30
C VAL A 101 -8.13 -2.69 -12.44
N SER A 102 -7.75 -3.93 -12.73
CA SER A 102 -8.71 -5.03 -12.77
C SER A 102 -8.92 -5.57 -11.35
N LEU A 103 -10.17 -5.70 -10.89
CA LEU A 103 -10.53 -6.17 -9.56
C LEU A 103 -11.32 -7.49 -9.64
N GLU A 104 -10.83 -8.52 -8.96
CA GLU A 104 -11.53 -9.80 -8.81
C GLU A 104 -12.52 -9.73 -7.63
N LEU A 105 -13.71 -9.15 -7.85
CA LEU A 105 -14.70 -8.88 -6.80
C LEU A 105 -15.04 -10.10 -5.94
N ALA A 106 -15.05 -11.30 -6.52
CA ALA A 106 -15.34 -12.55 -5.81
C ALA A 106 -14.31 -12.88 -4.69
N ARG A 107 -13.11 -12.30 -4.75
CA ARG A 107 -12.04 -12.47 -3.76
C ARG A 107 -11.99 -11.33 -2.73
N LEU A 108 -12.66 -10.22 -3.01
CA LEU A 108 -12.68 -9.03 -2.15
C LEU A 108 -13.86 -9.10 -1.16
N ARG A 109 -13.71 -9.99 -0.18
CA ARG A 109 -14.78 -10.31 0.80
C ARG A 109 -14.98 -9.28 1.91
N SER A 110 -14.09 -8.28 2.05
CA SER A 110 -14.20 -7.26 3.09
C SER A 110 -13.84 -5.86 2.55
N PRO A 111 -14.40 -4.78 3.12
CA PRO A 111 -14.01 -3.41 2.77
C PRO A 111 -12.51 -3.15 2.95
N VAL A 112 -11.90 -3.74 4.00
CA VAL A 112 -10.48 -3.55 4.29
C VAL A 112 -9.60 -4.16 3.20
N THR A 113 -9.90 -5.40 2.79
CA THR A 113 -9.14 -6.06 1.72
C THR A 113 -9.37 -5.40 0.37
N LEU A 114 -10.58 -4.92 0.07
CA LEU A 114 -10.84 -4.10 -1.12
C LEU A 114 -9.95 -2.84 -1.13
N VAL A 115 -9.98 -2.06 -0.06
CA VAL A 115 -9.18 -0.82 0.01
C VAL A 115 -7.69 -1.12 -0.09
N ALA A 116 -7.20 -2.17 0.58
CA ALA A 116 -5.80 -2.59 0.52
C ALA A 116 -5.36 -2.99 -0.90
N THR A 117 -6.18 -3.80 -1.60
CA THR A 117 -5.90 -4.20 -2.99
C THR A 117 -5.91 -3.00 -3.92
N VAL A 118 -6.94 -2.14 -3.84
CA VAL A 118 -7.02 -0.93 -4.65
C VAL A 118 -5.82 0.00 -4.39
N ALA A 119 -5.41 0.16 -3.13
CA ALA A 119 -4.24 0.95 -2.78
C ALA A 119 -2.95 0.36 -3.36
N HIS A 120 -2.82 -0.97 -3.39
CA HIS A 120 -1.69 -1.66 -4.02
C HIS A 120 -1.61 -1.37 -5.53
N GLU A 121 -2.70 -1.58 -6.26
CA GLU A 121 -2.73 -1.36 -7.71
C GLU A 121 -2.51 0.11 -8.07
N LEU A 122 -3.03 1.04 -7.26
CA LEU A 122 -2.77 2.46 -7.46
C LEU A 122 -1.36 2.87 -7.07
N ALA A 123 -0.70 2.16 -6.15
CA ALA A 123 0.73 2.35 -5.90
C ALA A 123 1.58 1.89 -7.10
N HIS A 124 1.18 0.82 -7.79
CA HIS A 124 1.81 0.45 -9.07
C HIS A 124 1.67 1.58 -10.10
N GLU A 125 0.51 2.21 -10.21
CA GLU A 125 0.35 3.37 -11.09
C GLU A 125 1.27 4.54 -10.71
N ARG A 126 1.36 4.84 -9.41
CA ARG A 126 2.23 5.91 -8.88
C ARG A 126 3.71 5.63 -9.11
N LEU A 127 4.12 4.36 -9.19
CA LEU A 127 5.52 3.96 -9.34
C LEU A 127 5.89 3.68 -10.80
N LEU A 128 5.16 2.80 -11.47
CA LEU A 128 5.42 2.33 -12.83
C LEU A 128 4.77 3.23 -13.87
N GLY A 129 3.49 3.57 -13.72
CA GLY A 129 2.77 4.43 -14.66
C GLY A 129 3.31 5.86 -14.71
N GLU A 130 3.85 6.34 -13.60
CA GLU A 130 4.59 7.62 -13.54
C GLU A 130 6.08 7.50 -13.87
N ARG A 131 6.56 6.29 -14.16
CA ARG A 131 7.95 5.99 -14.52
C ARG A 131 8.97 6.44 -13.45
N ARG A 132 8.63 6.26 -12.18
CA ARG A 132 9.51 6.51 -11.03
C ARG A 132 10.49 5.37 -10.79
N ILE A 133 10.09 4.16 -11.16
CA ILE A 133 10.94 2.98 -11.06
C ILE A 133 10.96 2.22 -12.38
N ASP A 134 12.02 1.43 -12.56
CA ASP A 134 12.12 0.49 -13.66
C ASP A 134 11.18 -0.71 -13.43
N PRO A 135 10.40 -1.16 -14.44
CA PRO A 135 9.52 -2.32 -14.32
C PRO A 135 10.21 -3.64 -13.96
N SER A 136 11.51 -3.78 -14.25
CA SER A 136 12.32 -4.95 -13.94
C SER A 136 12.94 -4.91 -12.54
N ARG A 137 12.65 -3.86 -11.75
CA ARG A 137 13.16 -3.71 -10.38
C ARG A 137 12.78 -4.91 -9.52
N HIS A 138 13.79 -5.58 -8.96
CA HIS A 138 13.64 -6.84 -8.23
C HIS A 138 12.75 -6.77 -6.97
N ASP A 139 12.73 -5.63 -6.29
CA ASP A 139 11.96 -5.34 -5.08
C ASP A 139 10.74 -4.44 -5.38
N GLY A 140 10.28 -4.41 -6.63
CA GLY A 140 9.18 -3.55 -7.09
C GLY A 140 7.89 -3.75 -6.27
N GLU A 141 7.49 -5.00 -6.00
CA GLU A 141 6.29 -5.30 -5.20
C GLU A 141 6.44 -4.87 -3.73
N GLN A 142 7.61 -5.07 -3.11
CA GLN A 142 7.85 -4.59 -1.74
C GLN A 142 7.75 -3.06 -1.70
N LEU A 143 8.29 -2.38 -2.71
CA LEU A 143 8.24 -0.94 -2.81
C LEU A 143 6.82 -0.43 -3.09
N THR A 144 6.01 -1.16 -3.86
CA THR A 144 4.58 -0.88 -4.06
C THR A 144 3.84 -0.95 -2.73
N ASP A 145 4.03 -2.00 -1.95
CA ASP A 145 3.48 -2.14 -0.60
C ASP A 145 3.94 -0.98 0.31
N LEU A 146 5.23 -0.65 0.30
CA LEU A 146 5.78 0.46 1.10
C LEU A 146 5.22 1.82 0.67
N ALA A 147 4.98 2.02 -0.63
CA ALA A 147 4.38 3.23 -1.16
C ALA A 147 2.95 3.42 -0.64
N THR A 148 2.19 2.33 -0.38
CA THR A 148 0.87 2.46 0.28
C THR A 148 0.98 3.05 1.68
N VAL A 149 2.04 2.72 2.43
CA VAL A 149 2.32 3.33 3.74
C VAL A 149 2.61 4.82 3.56
N PHE A 150 3.51 5.14 2.63
CA PHE A 150 3.94 6.52 2.40
C PHE A 150 2.80 7.43 1.94
N LEU A 151 1.90 6.91 1.11
CA LEU A 151 0.73 7.59 0.56
C LEU A 151 -0.50 7.57 1.49
N GLY A 152 -0.34 7.10 2.73
CA GLY A 152 -1.33 7.23 3.80
C GLY A 152 -2.34 6.08 3.92
N LEU A 153 -2.21 5.01 3.13
CA LEU A 153 -3.11 3.84 3.12
C LEU A 153 -2.57 2.65 3.93
N GLY A 154 -1.38 2.77 4.53
CA GLY A 154 -0.68 1.68 5.20
C GLY A 154 -1.46 0.94 6.31
N VAL A 155 -2.47 1.55 6.93
CA VAL A 155 -3.35 0.85 7.91
C VAL A 155 -4.09 -0.31 7.25
N PHE A 156 -4.64 -0.10 6.06
CA PHE A 156 -5.39 -1.12 5.33
C PHE A 156 -4.48 -2.25 4.87
N ASN A 157 -3.37 -1.90 4.23
CA ASN A 157 -2.41 -2.88 3.71
C ASN A 157 -1.74 -3.68 4.83
N ALA A 158 -1.40 -3.06 5.96
CA ALA A 158 -0.87 -3.78 7.13
C ALA A 158 -1.88 -4.78 7.73
N ASN A 159 -3.16 -4.40 7.79
CA ASN A 159 -4.23 -5.29 8.27
C ASN A 159 -4.51 -6.44 7.28
N ALA A 160 -4.41 -6.18 5.97
CA ALA A 160 -4.58 -7.19 4.93
C ALA A 160 -3.36 -8.11 4.74
N ALA A 161 -2.17 -7.69 5.17
CA ALA A 161 -0.89 -8.36 4.89
C ALA A 161 -0.86 -9.85 5.25
N PHE A 162 -1.51 -10.26 6.36
CA PHE A 162 -1.57 -11.68 6.71
C PHE A 162 -2.37 -12.48 5.69
N GLN A 163 -3.55 -12.00 5.28
CA GLN A 163 -4.38 -12.68 4.29
C GLN A 163 -3.64 -12.79 2.95
N PHE A 164 -2.94 -11.72 2.54
CA PHE A 164 -2.11 -11.68 1.34
C PHE A 164 -0.97 -12.71 1.40
N SER A 165 -0.33 -12.86 2.56
CA SER A 165 0.72 -13.85 2.79
C SER A 165 0.22 -15.31 2.80
N GLN A 166 -1.04 -15.56 3.12
CA GLN A 166 -1.62 -16.91 3.09
C GLN A 166 -1.89 -17.37 1.67
N ASN A 167 -2.50 -16.48 0.86
CA ASN A 167 -2.98 -16.80 -0.48
C ASN A 167 -1.85 -16.87 -1.52
N SER A 168 -0.72 -16.22 -1.23
CA SER A 168 0.51 -16.29 -2.04
C SER A 168 1.31 -17.59 -1.88
N ARG A 169 0.90 -18.51 -0.99
CA ARG A 169 1.60 -19.80 -0.73
C ARG A 169 1.26 -20.94 -1.69
N GLY A 170 0.40 -20.70 -2.70
CA GLY A 170 0.15 -21.64 -3.80
C GLY A 170 1.18 -21.56 -4.93
N TRP A 171 1.99 -22.62 -5.11
CA TRP A 171 2.96 -22.98 -6.18
C TRP A 171 3.88 -21.91 -6.84
N ARG A 172 3.82 -20.62 -6.50
CA ARG A 172 4.69 -19.57 -7.06
C ARG A 172 5.17 -18.55 -6.02
N SER A 173 5.30 -18.98 -4.76
CA SER A 173 5.66 -18.11 -3.62
C SER A 173 7.11 -17.57 -3.64
N GLN A 174 7.90 -17.84 -4.68
CA GLN A 174 9.32 -17.44 -4.75
C GLN A 174 9.57 -16.14 -5.53
N ARG A 175 8.52 -15.45 -6.03
CA ARG A 175 8.71 -14.25 -6.89
C ARG A 175 7.88 -13.00 -6.54
N LEU A 176 6.98 -13.05 -5.56
CA LEU A 176 6.12 -11.91 -5.19
C LEU A 176 6.51 -11.42 -3.79
N GLY A 177 7.48 -10.51 -3.73
CA GLY A 177 7.98 -9.94 -2.49
C GLY A 177 7.00 -8.93 -1.90
N TYR A 178 6.01 -9.38 -1.14
CA TYR A 178 5.17 -8.50 -0.33
C TYR A 178 5.83 -8.18 1.01
N LEU A 179 5.50 -7.04 1.60
CA LEU A 179 5.89 -6.70 2.96
C LEU A 179 5.20 -7.63 3.96
N SER A 180 5.99 -8.18 4.86
CA SER A 180 5.48 -8.94 6.00
C SER A 180 4.82 -8.02 7.04
N GLN A 181 3.97 -8.57 7.92
CA GLN A 181 3.40 -7.78 9.04
C GLN A 181 4.47 -7.07 9.91
N PRO A 182 5.62 -7.70 10.24
CA PRO A 182 6.74 -7.00 10.88
C PRO A 182 7.27 -5.82 10.07
N MET A 183 7.47 -5.98 8.76
CA MET A 183 7.94 -4.89 7.89
C MET A 183 6.93 -3.74 7.82
N TYR A 184 5.63 -4.04 7.68
CA TYR A 184 4.57 -3.02 7.76
C TYR A 184 4.59 -2.27 9.09
N GLY A 185 4.71 -2.99 10.22
CA GLY A 185 4.79 -2.36 11.54
C GLY A 185 6.00 -1.43 11.65
N TYR A 186 7.16 -1.85 11.15
CA TYR A 186 8.36 -1.01 11.13
C TYR A 186 8.24 0.19 10.18
N ALA A 187 7.70 0.00 8.98
CA ALA A 187 7.46 1.08 8.02
C ALA A 187 6.50 2.14 8.56
N LEU A 188 5.40 1.74 9.20
CA LEU A 188 4.45 2.66 9.85
C LEU A 188 5.10 3.43 11.01
N ALA A 189 5.98 2.78 11.79
CA ALA A 189 6.74 3.44 12.84
C ALA A 189 7.73 4.47 12.28
N CYS A 190 8.43 4.14 11.19
CA CYS A 190 9.32 5.08 10.51
C CYS A 190 8.53 6.27 9.94
N TRP A 191 7.46 5.99 9.20
CA TRP A 191 6.63 7.02 8.59
C TRP A 191 6.00 7.97 9.61
N THR A 192 5.54 7.45 10.76
CA THR A 192 4.97 8.30 11.82
C THR A 192 6.03 9.21 12.47
N VAL A 193 7.29 8.73 12.60
CA VAL A 193 8.42 9.56 13.03
C VAL A 193 8.73 10.64 12.00
N MET A 194 8.81 10.27 10.72
CA MET A 194 9.13 11.20 9.62
C MET A 194 8.12 12.34 9.48
N ARG A 195 6.84 12.10 9.82
CA ARG A 195 5.79 13.13 9.83
C ARG A 195 5.67 13.92 11.13
N GLY A 196 6.48 13.63 12.16
CA GLY A 196 6.44 14.29 13.46
C GLY A 196 5.27 13.86 14.37
N ASP A 197 4.73 12.65 14.18
CA ASP A 197 3.68 12.06 15.02
C ASP A 197 4.19 10.79 15.73
N PRO A 198 5.06 10.91 16.76
CA PRO A 198 5.69 9.77 17.44
C PRO A 198 4.73 8.96 18.35
N LYS A 199 3.51 9.44 18.56
CA LYS A 199 2.48 8.85 19.43
C LYS A 199 1.12 8.80 18.69
N PRO A 200 1.06 8.06 17.57
CA PRO A 200 -0.09 8.11 16.69
C PRO A 200 -1.34 7.51 17.33
N VAL A 201 -2.36 8.32 17.55
CA VAL A 201 -3.67 7.85 18.06
C VAL A 201 -4.26 6.83 17.10
N TRP A 202 -4.16 7.06 15.79
CA TRP A 202 -4.72 6.19 14.74
C TRP A 202 -4.20 4.75 14.76
N ALA A 203 -3.11 4.44 15.46
CA ALA A 203 -2.60 3.08 15.58
C ALA A 203 -3.61 2.10 16.22
N HIS A 204 -4.66 2.60 16.88
CA HIS A 204 -5.77 1.77 17.36
C HIS A 204 -6.67 1.19 16.25
N HIS A 205 -6.49 1.60 14.99
CA HIS A 205 -7.14 1.00 13.83
C HIS A 205 -6.34 -0.14 13.18
N LEU A 206 -5.08 -0.34 13.60
CA LEU A 206 -4.28 -1.50 13.15
C LEU A 206 -4.73 -2.77 13.85
N ASP A 207 -4.76 -3.89 13.15
CA ASP A 207 -4.94 -5.20 13.76
C ASP A 207 -3.84 -5.51 14.78
N THR A 208 -4.12 -6.46 15.68
CA THR A 208 -3.25 -6.77 16.82
C THR A 208 -1.78 -6.95 16.44
N ASN A 209 -1.49 -7.74 15.41
CA ASN A 209 -0.11 -8.06 15.03
C ASN A 209 0.65 -6.85 14.47
N PRO A 210 0.21 -6.19 13.38
CA PRO A 210 0.87 -4.97 12.89
C PRO A 210 1.01 -3.89 13.96
N ARG A 211 -0.01 -3.73 14.82
CA ARG A 211 0.03 -2.77 15.94
C ARG A 211 1.14 -3.09 16.94
N VAL A 212 1.33 -4.36 17.30
CA VAL A 212 2.41 -4.79 18.19
C VAL A 212 3.77 -4.50 17.57
N TYR A 213 3.97 -4.88 16.30
CA TYR A 213 5.23 -4.62 15.60
C TYR A 213 5.53 -3.13 15.46
N MET A 214 4.52 -2.30 15.20
CA MET A 214 4.67 -0.84 15.15
C MET A 214 5.08 -0.28 16.51
N LYS A 215 4.45 -0.70 17.61
CA LYS A 215 4.80 -0.25 18.97
C LYS A 215 6.23 -0.63 19.35
N GLN A 216 6.65 -1.85 19.03
CA GLN A 216 8.02 -2.31 19.25
C GLN A 216 9.02 -1.49 18.43
N SER A 217 8.68 -1.21 17.16
CA SER A 217 9.50 -0.41 16.25
C SER A 217 9.62 1.04 16.71
N LEU A 218 8.56 1.67 17.21
CA LEU A 218 8.62 3.00 17.82
C LEU A 218 9.51 3.04 19.06
N LYS A 219 9.48 2.01 19.91
CA LYS A 219 10.39 1.89 21.05
C LYS A 219 11.84 1.77 20.58
N TYR A 220 12.09 1.00 19.54
CA TYR A 220 13.41 0.87 18.92
C TYR A 220 13.90 2.21 18.36
N LEU A 221 13.10 2.90 17.56
CA LEU A 221 13.48 4.19 16.94
C LEU A 221 13.81 5.25 18.01
N ARG A 222 13.03 5.33 19.10
CA ARG A 222 13.33 6.22 20.23
C ARG A 222 14.68 5.95 20.91
N ALA A 223 15.12 4.70 20.92
CA ALA A 223 16.35 4.30 21.57
C ALA A 223 17.57 4.38 20.64
N ASN A 224 17.38 4.63 19.34
CA ASN A 224 18.43 4.57 18.32
C ASN A 224 18.36 5.83 17.43
N SER A 225 18.99 6.93 17.88
CA SER A 225 19.00 8.22 17.18
C SER A 225 19.71 8.24 15.83
N ASP A 226 20.49 7.21 15.53
CA ASP A 226 21.15 7.04 14.23
C ASP A 226 20.14 6.60 13.14
N ALA A 227 19.11 5.86 13.54
CA ALA A 227 18.03 5.48 12.63
C ALA A 227 17.17 6.71 12.34
N LEU A 228 16.93 7.00 11.06
CA LEU A 228 16.19 8.20 10.62
C LEU A 228 16.71 9.51 11.25
N HIS A 229 18.03 9.66 11.39
CA HIS A 229 18.68 10.79 12.08
C HIS A 229 18.06 12.17 11.74
N GLU A 230 17.82 12.45 10.46
CA GLU A 230 17.22 13.70 9.96
C GLU A 230 15.82 14.00 10.55
N TRP A 231 15.05 12.97 10.91
CA TRP A 231 13.70 13.09 11.47
C TRP A 231 13.62 12.81 12.97
N HIS A 232 14.70 12.28 13.57
CA HIS A 232 14.70 11.87 14.96
C HIS A 232 14.49 13.04 15.92
N SER A 233 15.28 14.11 15.78
CA SER A 233 15.20 15.27 16.68
C SER A 233 13.84 15.98 16.57
N ALA A 234 13.30 16.11 15.36
CA ALA A 234 11.98 16.71 15.15
C ALA A 234 10.84 15.89 15.79
N ALA A 235 11.00 14.57 15.94
CA ALA A 235 9.95 13.68 16.43
C ALA A 235 10.02 13.38 17.93
N PHE A 236 11.20 13.43 18.57
CA PHE A 236 11.36 12.95 19.95
C PHE A 236 11.96 13.97 20.93
N GLU A 237 12.45 15.12 20.47
CA GLU A 237 13.09 16.14 21.33
C GLU A 237 12.16 17.33 21.65
N SER A 238 10.85 17.21 21.35
CA SER A 238 9.80 18.19 21.68
C SER A 238 8.99 17.81 22.92
#